data_AF-A0A9D6F6C0-F1
#
_entry.id   AF-A0A9D6F6C0-F1
#
_cell.length_a   1.000
_cell.length_b   1.000
_cell.length_c   1.000
_cell.angle_alpha   90.00
_cell.angle_beta   90.00
_cell.angle_gamma   90.00
#
_symmetry.space_group_name_H-M   'P 1'
#
loop_
_entity.id
_entity.type
_entity.pdbx_description
1 polymer ?
#
loop_
_entity_poly.entity_id
_entity_poly.type
_entity_poly.pdbx_seq_one_letter_code
_entity_poly.pdbx_strand_id
1 'polypeptide(L)'
;MNLKRITIIPFIHGKLTRDGKMSEPDIYWIVEKWLERHPEIKKRTQDIRVSRGTMTLPHGGKTDLIRATIIVGEDIEGYDLAQDLDLYEYFLSDDQGDRELSQSG
;
A
#
# COMPACT_ATOMS: atom_id res chain seq x y z
N MET A 1 -2.85 10.91 -24.98
CA MET A 1 -3.65 11.41 -23.83
C MET A 1 -3.02 10.85 -22.56
N ASN A 2 -2.59 11.72 -21.62
CA ASN A 2 -2.16 11.24 -20.30
C ASN A 2 -3.41 10.96 -19.48
N LEU A 3 -3.75 9.68 -19.32
CA LEU A 3 -4.84 9.25 -18.45
C LEU A 3 -4.42 9.57 -17.01
N LYS A 4 -5.16 10.49 -16.36
CA LYS A 4 -4.93 10.84 -14.96
C LYS A 4 -5.16 9.59 -14.11
N ARG A 5 -4.24 9.35 -13.16
CA ARG A 5 -4.35 8.24 -12.21
C ARG A 5 -4.41 8.75 -10.80
N ILE A 6 -5.15 8.04 -9.96
CA ILE A 6 -5.17 8.24 -8.52
C ILE A 6 -4.64 6.99 -7.83
N THR A 7 -4.16 7.20 -6.60
CA THR A 7 -3.73 6.14 -5.70
C THR A 7 -4.95 5.58 -5.00
N ILE A 8 -5.10 4.25 -4.98
CA ILE A 8 -6.13 3.56 -4.19
C ILE A 8 -5.52 2.78 -3.02
N ILE A 9 -4.26 2.34 -3.18
CA ILE A 9 -3.43 1.79 -2.10
C ILE A 9 -2.11 2.53 -2.18
N PRO A 10 -1.69 3.25 -1.11
CA PRO A 10 -0.43 3.97 -1.08
C PRO A 10 0.76 3.01 -1.12
N PHE A 11 1.98 3.57 -1.10
CA PHE A 11 3.15 2.72 -0.92
C PHE A 11 3.09 2.07 0.46
N ILE A 12 3.11 0.75 0.47
CA ILE A 12 3.15 -0.07 1.68
C ILE A 12 4.25 -1.11 1.54
N HIS A 13 4.78 -1.54 2.69
CA HIS A 13 5.84 -2.52 2.76
C HIS A 13 5.65 -3.45 3.95
N GLY A 14 6.37 -4.57 3.93
CA GLY A 14 6.32 -5.54 4.99
C GLY A 14 6.92 -5.04 6.31
N LYS A 15 6.51 -5.68 7.39
CA LYS A 15 6.98 -5.39 8.76
C LYS A 15 7.65 -6.61 9.36
N LEU A 16 8.72 -6.37 10.10
CA LEU A 16 9.38 -7.41 10.88
C LEU A 16 8.52 -7.74 12.11
N THR A 17 8.12 -9.00 12.25
CA THR A 17 7.35 -9.49 13.40
C THR A 17 8.25 -9.75 14.60
N ARG A 18 7.66 -9.90 15.79
CA ARG A 18 8.41 -10.18 17.04
C ARG A 18 9.21 -11.48 17.00
N ASP A 19 8.78 -12.45 16.19
CA ASP A 19 9.46 -13.72 15.93
C ASP A 19 10.53 -13.63 14.83
N GLY A 20 10.83 -12.42 14.35
CA GLY A 20 11.90 -12.16 13.37
C GLY A 20 11.54 -12.53 11.93
N LYS A 21 10.24 -12.73 11.63
CA LYS A 21 9.77 -13.02 10.27
C LYS A 21 9.31 -11.75 9.59
N MET A 22 9.43 -11.70 8.27
CA MET A 22 8.85 -10.62 7.47
C MET A 22 7.38 -10.91 7.22
N SER A 23 6.50 -10.02 7.67
CA SER A 23 5.10 -10.01 7.27
C SER A 23 4.97 -9.13 6.02
N GLU A 24 4.87 -9.76 4.85
CA GLU A 24 4.73 -9.06 3.56
C GLU A 24 3.26 -8.69 3.30
N PRO A 25 2.98 -7.54 2.66
CA PRO A 25 1.64 -7.18 2.28
C PRO A 25 1.19 -7.94 1.02
N ASP A 26 -0.04 -8.46 1.05
CA ASP A 26 -0.66 -9.08 -0.11
C ASP A 26 -1.48 -8.05 -0.90
N ILE A 27 -0.87 -7.46 -1.94
CA ILE A 27 -1.54 -6.45 -2.76
C ILE A 27 -2.83 -6.95 -3.41
N TYR A 28 -2.91 -8.24 -3.78
CA TYR A 28 -4.07 -8.76 -4.49
C TYR A 28 -5.24 -8.92 -3.53
N TRP A 29 -4.97 -9.38 -2.30
CA TRP A 29 -5.97 -9.41 -1.24
C TRP A 29 -6.45 -8.01 -0.87
N ILE A 30 -5.56 -7.03 -0.72
CA ILE A 30 -5.94 -5.65 -0.41
C ILE A 30 -6.79 -5.05 -1.53
N VAL A 31 -6.42 -5.25 -2.80
CA VAL A 31 -7.22 -4.80 -3.96
C VAL A 31 -8.57 -5.48 -4.00
N GLU A 32 -8.65 -6.78 -3.70
CA GLU A 32 -9.93 -7.50 -3.62
C GLU A 32 -10.85 -6.90 -2.56
N LYS A 33 -10.33 -6.64 -1.35
CA LYS A 33 -11.09 -5.99 -0.27
C LYS A 33 -11.51 -4.56 -0.59
N TRP A 34 -10.66 -3.83 -1.30
CA TRP A 34 -11.02 -2.51 -1.81
C TRP A 34 -12.16 -2.61 -2.84
N LEU A 35 -12.10 -3.56 -3.79
CA LEU A 35 -13.16 -3.78 -4.78
C LEU A 35 -14.49 -4.25 -4.17
N GLU A 36 -14.47 -4.94 -3.03
CA GLU A 36 -15.67 -5.29 -2.28
C GLU A 36 -16.41 -4.04 -1.76
N ARG A 37 -15.68 -2.97 -1.43
CA ARG A 37 -16.23 -1.69 -0.94
C ARG A 37 -16.63 -0.73 -2.04
N HIS A 38 -16.00 -0.83 -3.21
CA HIS A 38 -16.23 0.01 -4.39
C HIS A 38 -16.81 -0.83 -5.55
N PRO A 39 -18.04 -1.37 -5.43
CA PRO A 39 -18.62 -2.27 -6.42
C PRO A 39 -18.79 -1.65 -7.81
N GLU A 40 -18.94 -0.33 -7.91
CA GLU A 40 -18.97 0.45 -9.15
C GLU A 40 -17.68 0.30 -9.97
N ILE A 41 -16.55 0.04 -9.29
CA ILE A 41 -15.23 -0.12 -9.90
C ILE A 41 -14.97 -1.57 -10.35
N LYS A 42 -15.77 -2.55 -9.93
CA LYS A 42 -15.54 -3.98 -10.26
C LYS A 42 -15.48 -4.26 -11.76
N LYS A 43 -16.15 -3.46 -12.59
CA LYS A 43 -16.10 -3.59 -14.06
C LYS A 43 -14.82 -2.99 -14.68
N ARG A 44 -14.05 -2.24 -13.88
CA ARG A 44 -12.86 -1.49 -14.28
C ARG A 44 -11.58 -2.03 -13.62
N THR A 45 -11.58 -3.28 -13.16
CA THR A 45 -10.38 -3.92 -12.56
C THR A 45 -9.18 -3.90 -13.49
N GLN A 46 -9.40 -3.95 -14.81
CA GLN A 46 -8.34 -3.81 -15.83
C GLN A 46 -7.65 -2.43 -15.83
N ASP A 47 -8.31 -1.39 -15.31
CA ASP A 47 -7.74 -0.04 -15.21
C ASP A 47 -6.82 0.10 -13.99
N ILE A 48 -6.91 -0.85 -13.04
CA ILE A 48 -6.06 -0.92 -11.86
C ILE A 48 -4.66 -1.38 -12.29
N ARG A 49 -3.65 -0.59 -11.91
CA ARG A 49 -2.25 -0.99 -12.01
C ARG A 49 -1.63 -1.12 -10.63
N VAL A 50 -1.13 -2.32 -10.39
CA VAL A 50 -0.23 -2.64 -9.30
C VAL A 50 1.20 -2.34 -9.74
N SER A 51 1.94 -1.62 -8.90
CA SER A 51 3.38 -1.46 -8.99
C SER A 51 4.02 -2.20 -7.83
N ARG A 52 5.04 -3.01 -8.13
CA ARG A 52 5.81 -3.78 -7.14
C ARG A 52 7.29 -3.52 -7.36
N GLY A 53 7.99 -3.20 -6.29
CA GLY A 53 9.44 -3.14 -6.19
C GLY A 53 9.92 -3.82 -4.92
N THR A 54 11.20 -3.69 -4.63
CA THR A 54 11.80 -4.19 -3.39
C THR A 54 12.41 -3.03 -2.63
N MET A 55 12.28 -3.03 -1.32
CA MET A 55 12.91 -2.08 -0.41
C MET A 55 13.80 -2.83 0.58
N THR A 56 14.90 -2.19 0.98
CA THR A 56 15.74 -2.69 2.08
C THR A 56 15.41 -1.88 3.33
N LEU A 57 15.01 -2.55 4.40
CA LEU A 57 14.71 -1.96 5.69
C LEU A 57 16.01 -1.60 6.44
N PRO A 58 15.98 -0.71 7.44
CA PRO A 58 17.18 -0.29 8.18
C PRO A 58 17.98 -1.43 8.80
N HIS A 59 17.31 -2.52 9.20
CA HIS A 59 17.94 -3.74 9.73
C HIS A 59 18.51 -4.67 8.64
N GLY A 60 18.60 -4.23 7.39
CA GLY A 60 19.13 -4.98 6.24
C GLY A 60 18.19 -6.02 5.64
N GLY A 61 16.98 -6.20 6.18
CA GLY A 61 15.98 -7.11 5.62
C GLY A 61 15.35 -6.52 4.35
N LYS A 62 15.07 -7.37 3.36
CA LYS A 62 14.37 -6.96 2.14
C LYS A 62 12.88 -7.24 2.28
N THR A 63 12.07 -6.36 1.72
CA THR A 63 10.61 -6.47 1.68
C THR A 63 10.06 -5.97 0.36
N ASP A 64 8.85 -6.40 0.01
CA ASP A 64 8.11 -5.84 -1.11
C ASP A 64 7.69 -4.39 -0.81
N LEU A 65 7.86 -3.51 -1.80
CA LEU A 65 7.29 -2.18 -1.81
C LEU A 65 6.23 -2.12 -2.90
N ILE A 66 4.97 -2.07 -2.50
CA ILE A 66 3.82 -2.20 -3.42
C ILE A 66 2.92 -0.97 -3.34
N ARG A 67 2.23 -0.69 -4.45
CA ARG A 67 1.23 0.37 -4.58
C ARG A 67 0.20 -0.03 -5.62
N ALA A 68 -1.05 0.40 -5.46
CA ALA A 68 -2.06 0.31 -6.52
C ALA A 68 -2.62 1.67 -6.92
N THR A 69 -2.84 1.83 -8.22
CA THR A 69 -3.43 3.02 -8.83
C THR A 69 -4.53 2.62 -9.80
N ILE A 70 -5.44 3.53 -10.08
CA ILE A 70 -6.48 3.36 -11.11
C ILE A 70 -6.60 4.62 -11.95
N ILE A 71 -7.03 4.46 -13.21
CA ILE A 71 -7.37 5.59 -14.08
C ILE A 71 -8.62 6.29 -13.54
N VAL A 72 -8.59 7.61 -13.43
CA VAL A 72 -9.74 8.41 -12.98
C VAL A 72 -10.88 8.27 -13.98
N GLY A 73 -12.08 7.98 -13.46
CA GLY A 73 -13.37 8.09 -14.15
C GLY A 73 -14.39 8.70 -13.20
N GLU A 74 -15.62 8.93 -13.68
CA GLU A 74 -16.69 9.55 -12.90
C GLU A 74 -17.02 8.76 -11.62
N ASP A 75 -16.89 7.43 -11.69
CA ASP A 75 -17.13 6.48 -10.59
C ASP A 75 -16.12 6.58 -9.43
N ILE A 76 -15.02 7.31 -9.58
CA ILE A 76 -13.99 7.45 -8.55
C ILE A 76 -13.51 8.90 -8.37
N GLU A 77 -14.26 9.84 -8.94
CA GLU A 77 -13.97 11.26 -8.78
C GLU A 77 -14.17 11.69 -7.32
N GLY A 78 -13.18 12.41 -6.76
CA GLY A 78 -13.22 12.83 -5.36
C GLY A 78 -12.91 11.72 -4.35
N TYR A 79 -12.47 10.53 -4.79
CA TYR A 79 -12.04 9.46 -3.89
C TYR A 79 -10.95 9.91 -2.92
N ASP A 80 -11.14 9.58 -1.64
CA ASP A 80 -10.20 9.82 -0.55
C ASP A 80 -9.65 8.49 -0.03
N LEU A 81 -8.32 8.38 0.03
CA LEU A 81 -7.59 7.23 0.53
C LEU A 81 -7.96 6.88 1.98
N ALA A 82 -8.28 7.89 2.79
CA ALA A 82 -8.59 7.70 4.21
C ALA A 82 -9.83 6.81 4.45
N GLN A 83 -10.71 6.68 3.46
CA GLN A 83 -11.91 5.82 3.54
C GLN A 83 -11.56 4.33 3.67
N ASP A 84 -10.38 3.93 3.18
CA ASP A 84 -9.94 2.54 3.13
C ASP A 84 -8.63 2.30 3.89
N LEU A 85 -8.28 3.23 4.78
CA LEU A 85 -7.04 3.19 5.54
C LEU A 85 -6.84 1.86 6.27
N ASP A 86 -7.91 1.33 6.87
CA ASP A 86 -7.90 0.09 7.65
C ASP A 86 -7.48 -1.15 6.85
N LEU A 87 -7.62 -1.13 5.51
CA LEU A 87 -7.19 -2.25 4.65
C LEU A 87 -5.68 -2.43 4.61
N TYR A 88 -4.93 -1.36 4.84
CA TYR A 88 -3.47 -1.34 4.66
C TYR A 88 -2.73 -0.61 5.79
N GLU A 89 -3.42 -0.15 6.82
CA GLU A 89 -2.86 0.53 7.99
C GLU A 89 -1.72 -0.26 8.64
N TYR A 90 -1.90 -1.58 8.76
CA TYR A 90 -0.85 -2.46 9.31
C TYR A 90 0.46 -2.37 8.54
N PHE A 91 0.43 -2.09 7.23
CA PHE A 91 1.61 -2.02 6.35
C PHE A 91 2.03 -0.60 5.99
N LEU A 92 1.26 0.41 6.43
CA LEU A 92 1.73 1.78 6.38
C LEU A 92 2.92 1.93 7.32
N SER A 93 3.96 2.59 6.82
CA SER A 93 5.13 2.94 7.61
C SER A 93 4.69 3.82 8.78
N ASP A 94 4.94 3.36 10.00
CA ASP A 94 5.29 4.26 11.07
C ASP A 94 6.82 4.28 11.02
N ASP A 95 7.42 5.36 10.53
CA ASP A 95 8.89 5.53 10.47
C ASP A 95 9.50 5.69 11.89
N GLN A 96 8.94 5.00 12.90
CA GLN A 96 9.43 4.93 14.28
C GLN A 96 10.53 3.88 14.45
N GLY A 97 11.20 3.49 13.37
CA GLY A 97 12.49 2.79 13.42
C GLY A 97 13.69 3.73 13.58
N ASP A 98 13.48 5.05 13.44
CA ASP A 98 14.56 6.07 13.46
C ASP A 98 14.58 6.95 14.72
N ARG A 99 13.96 6.48 15.82
CA ARG A 99 14.12 7.09 17.15
C ARG A 99 14.32 6.02 18.21
N GLU A 100 15.51 5.40 18.25
CA GLU A 100 16.13 4.91 19.51
C GLU A 100 17.57 4.37 19.37
N LEU A 101 18.37 4.84 18.40
CA LEU A 101 19.82 4.57 18.37
C LEU A 101 20.62 5.84 18.03
N SER A 102 20.40 6.90 18.81
CA SER A 102 21.28 8.08 18.84
C SER A 102 21.31 8.71 20.23
N GLN A 103 21.49 7.88 21.26
CA GLN A 103 22.04 8.33 22.54
C GLN A 103 22.90 7.21 23.14
N SER A 104 24.13 7.08 22.63
CA SER A 104 25.24 6.60 23.44
C SER A 104 26.39 7.58 23.21
N GLY A 105 26.45 8.58 24.09
CA GLY A 105 27.66 9.36 24.32
C GLY A 105 28.64 8.61 25.22
#